data_AF-A0AAE0G0B4-F1
#
_entry.id   AF-A0AAE0G0B4-F1
#
_cell.length_a   1.000
_cell.length_b   1.000
_cell.length_c   1.000
_cell.angle_alpha   90.00
_cell.angle_beta   90.00
_cell.angle_gamma   90.00
#
_symmetry.space_group_name_H-M   'P 1'
#
loop_
_entity.id
_entity.type
_entity.pdbx_description
1 polymer ?
#
loop_
_entity_poly.entity_id
_entity_poly.type
_entity_poly.pdbx_seq_one_letter_code
_entity_poly.pdbx_strand_id
1 'polypeptide(L)'
;MGNPLESAPDALSNYKIDISHQEMDRIIDELEQICATQPDATSWLPVENIGSLLCHELGYEDEEEFEDALKGSFYDFVGTLPQFETKTDESGKQTFRLLPPPPPETLTPTTYKLRISSRQDLWRVCLKSPVAKAAIPEIEFEVGCDNKRRVDSIYNHVAAAAWNLGSYVRQQETAATPTLGEDQLAKISETVDSLSALLDVETPWTWIIHDPSGASAFKPAEGVEKLPLAP
;
A
#
# COMPACT_ATOMS: atom_id res chain seq x y z
N MET A 1 -7.84 18.54 40.93
CA MET A 1 -7.01 17.42 40.46
C MET A 1 -7.73 16.83 39.28
N GLY A 2 -7.38 17.27 38.07
CA GLY A 2 -7.98 16.76 36.84
C GLY A 2 -7.32 15.43 36.48
N ASN A 3 -8.13 14.44 36.13
CA ASN A 3 -7.66 13.19 35.56
C ASN A 3 -6.72 13.47 34.38
N PRO A 4 -5.54 12.84 34.30
CA PRO A 4 -4.84 12.74 33.03
C PRO A 4 -5.72 11.92 32.10
N LEU A 5 -6.02 12.49 30.93
CA LEU A 5 -6.53 11.73 29.79
C LEU A 5 -5.59 10.55 29.57
N GLU A 6 -6.09 9.33 29.78
CA GLU A 6 -5.46 8.13 29.24
C GLU A 6 -5.21 8.39 27.75
N SER A 7 -3.94 8.47 27.38
CA SER A 7 -3.51 8.48 26.00
C SER A 7 -4.09 7.24 25.34
N ALA A 8 -4.96 7.43 24.35
CA ALA A 8 -5.39 6.36 23.47
C ALA A 8 -4.13 5.59 23.01
N PRO A 9 -4.14 4.24 23.02
CA PRO A 9 -3.05 3.48 22.44
C PRO A 9 -2.85 3.99 21.02
N ASP A 10 -1.61 4.36 20.69
CA ASP A 10 -1.22 4.92 19.41
C ASP A 10 -1.71 3.98 18.30
N ALA A 11 -2.85 4.30 17.68
CA ALA A 11 -3.52 3.37 16.77
C ALA A 11 -2.61 2.98 15.61
N LEU A 12 -1.58 3.79 15.33
CA LEU A 12 -0.58 3.56 14.30
C LEU A 12 0.55 2.62 14.73
N SER A 13 0.75 2.32 16.03
CA SER A 13 1.90 1.52 16.51
C SER A 13 1.84 0.07 16.06
N ASN A 14 0.65 -0.42 15.72
CA ASN A 14 0.42 -1.79 15.25
C ASN A 14 0.46 -1.94 13.71
N TYR A 15 0.68 -0.87 12.94
CA TYR A 15 0.58 -0.91 11.47
C TYR A 15 1.93 -0.81 10.76
N LYS A 16 3.01 -1.38 11.32
CA LYS A 16 4.30 -1.41 10.63
C LYS A 16 4.36 -2.60 9.66
N ILE A 17 3.81 -2.46 8.45
CA ILE A 17 4.03 -3.45 7.39
C ILE A 17 5.37 -3.16 6.72
N ASP A 18 6.43 -3.71 7.30
CA ASP A 18 7.80 -3.65 6.78
C ASP A 18 8.07 -4.87 5.91
N ILE A 19 7.28 -5.00 4.84
CA ILE A 19 7.36 -6.08 3.84
C ILE A 19 7.87 -5.48 2.53
N SER A 20 8.71 -6.21 1.80
CA SER A 20 9.18 -5.75 0.49
C SER A 20 8.03 -5.66 -0.53
N HIS A 21 8.10 -4.70 -1.45
CA HIS A 21 7.10 -4.53 -2.53
C HIS A 21 6.83 -5.84 -3.30
N GLN A 22 7.87 -6.63 -3.59
CA GLN A 22 7.73 -7.89 -4.35
C GLN A 22 6.95 -8.93 -3.55
N GLU A 23 7.23 -9.04 -2.25
CA GLU A 23 6.58 -10.01 -1.39
C GLU A 23 5.13 -9.61 -1.12
N MET A 24 4.88 -8.31 -0.91
CA MET A 24 3.54 -7.75 -0.81
C MET A 24 2.70 -8.07 -2.06
N ASP A 25 3.22 -7.79 -3.26
CA ASP A 25 2.52 -8.07 -4.52
C ASP A 25 2.21 -9.58 -4.66
N ARG A 26 3.15 -10.47 -4.31
CA ARG A 26 2.94 -11.93 -4.37
C ARG A 26 1.84 -12.42 -3.44
N ILE A 27 1.89 -12.02 -2.18
CA ILE A 27 0.91 -12.43 -1.17
C ILE A 27 -0.48 -11.92 -1.55
N ILE A 28 -0.58 -10.66 -1.99
CA ILE A 28 -1.86 -10.07 -2.40
C ILE A 28 -2.42 -10.75 -3.63
N ASP A 29 -1.59 -11.03 -4.64
CA ASP A 29 -2.03 -11.70 -5.86
C ASP A 29 -2.56 -13.12 -5.58
N GLU A 30 -1.88 -13.88 -4.73
CA GLU A 30 -2.33 -15.23 -4.37
C GLU A 30 -3.60 -15.19 -3.50
N LEU A 31 -3.64 -14.30 -2.50
CA LEU A 31 -4.81 -14.12 -1.66
C LEU A 31 -6.07 -13.73 -2.46
N GLU A 32 -5.92 -12.84 -3.45
CA GLU A 32 -7.02 -12.44 -4.33
C GLU A 32 -7.44 -13.57 -5.28
N GLN A 33 -6.50 -14.38 -5.77
CA GLN A 33 -6.81 -15.59 -6.56
C GLN A 33 -7.60 -16.60 -5.73
N ILE A 34 -7.16 -16.90 -4.51
CA ILE A 34 -7.88 -17.77 -3.57
C ILE A 34 -9.31 -17.27 -3.35
N CYS A 35 -9.49 -15.96 -3.11
CA CYS A 35 -10.82 -15.37 -2.95
C CYS A 35 -11.68 -15.49 -4.22
N ALA A 36 -11.08 -15.32 -5.41
CA ALA A 36 -11.78 -15.41 -6.69
C ALA A 36 -12.23 -16.83 -7.05
N THR A 37 -11.58 -17.87 -6.50
CA THR A 37 -12.01 -19.26 -6.69
C THR A 37 -13.19 -19.67 -5.80
N GLN A 38 -13.55 -18.85 -4.81
CA GLN A 38 -14.66 -19.16 -3.91
C GLN A 38 -16.01 -18.99 -4.62
N PRO A 39 -17.01 -19.86 -4.35
CA PRO A 39 -18.36 -19.74 -4.93
C PRO A 39 -19.03 -18.39 -4.64
N ASP A 40 -18.71 -17.80 -3.48
CA ASP A 40 -19.05 -16.43 -3.12
C ASP A 40 -17.76 -15.74 -2.66
N ALA A 41 -17.26 -14.84 -3.51
CA ALA A 41 -16.02 -14.09 -3.31
C ALA A 41 -16.01 -13.20 -2.05
N THR A 42 -17.16 -13.01 -1.40
CA THR A 42 -17.30 -12.23 -0.16
C THR A 42 -17.55 -13.09 1.08
N SER A 43 -17.41 -14.41 0.94
CA SER A 43 -17.53 -15.36 2.04
C SER A 43 -16.46 -15.15 3.11
N TRP A 44 -16.81 -15.43 4.36
CA TRP A 44 -15.85 -15.47 5.45
C TRP A 44 -14.99 -16.73 5.36
N LEU A 45 -13.68 -16.53 5.20
CA LEU A 45 -12.69 -17.58 5.09
C LEU A 45 -11.92 -17.73 6.43
N PRO A 46 -11.64 -18.96 6.88
CA PRO A 46 -10.81 -19.19 8.06
C PRO A 46 -9.36 -18.75 7.81
N VAL A 47 -8.81 -17.97 8.73
CA VAL A 47 -7.45 -17.42 8.63
C VAL A 47 -6.41 -18.54 8.67
N GLU A 48 -6.56 -19.50 9.59
CA GLU A 48 -5.69 -20.67 9.74
C GLU A 48 -5.57 -21.47 8.43
N ASN A 49 -6.71 -21.82 7.82
CA ASN A 49 -6.72 -22.61 6.59
C ASN A 49 -6.06 -21.88 5.41
N ILE A 50 -6.35 -20.57 5.25
CA ILE A 50 -5.79 -19.80 4.13
C ILE A 50 -4.33 -19.44 4.38
N GLY A 51 -3.94 -19.14 5.63
CA GLY A 51 -2.56 -18.87 6.00
C GLY A 51 -1.66 -20.08 5.72
N SER A 52 -2.10 -21.28 6.11
CA SER A 52 -1.38 -22.52 5.84
C SER A 52 -1.29 -22.83 4.33
N LEU A 53 -2.36 -22.53 3.57
CA LEU A 53 -2.36 -22.67 2.11
C LEU A 53 -1.34 -21.71 1.46
N LEU A 54 -1.38 -20.42 1.80
CA LEU A 54 -0.46 -19.41 1.29
C LEU A 54 1.00 -19.72 1.64
N CYS A 55 1.26 -20.15 2.88
CA CYS A 55 2.57 -20.60 3.32
C CYS A 55 3.14 -21.64 2.35
N HIS A 56 2.35 -22.68 2.03
CA HIS A 56 2.77 -23.73 1.11
C HIS A 56 2.87 -23.26 -0.35
N GLU A 57 1.91 -22.47 -0.85
CA GLU A 57 1.88 -22.03 -2.25
C GLU A 57 3.00 -21.02 -2.58
N LEU A 58 3.34 -20.14 -1.65
CA LEU A 58 4.41 -19.16 -1.79
C LEU A 58 5.79 -19.76 -1.49
N GLY A 59 5.85 -21.00 -1.00
CA GLY A 59 7.08 -21.76 -0.80
C GLY A 59 7.83 -21.46 0.49
N TYR A 60 7.13 -21.00 1.53
CA TYR A 60 7.67 -20.90 2.88
C TYR A 60 7.84 -22.29 3.52
N GLU A 61 8.88 -22.46 4.33
CA GLU A 61 9.21 -23.71 5.01
C GLU A 61 8.14 -24.08 6.04
N ASP A 62 7.68 -23.09 6.82
CA ASP A 62 6.63 -23.24 7.83
C ASP A 62 5.91 -21.90 8.10
N GLU A 63 4.88 -21.97 8.96
CA GLU A 63 4.07 -20.80 9.35
C GLU A 63 4.89 -19.76 10.12
N GLU A 64 5.95 -20.16 10.82
CA GLU A 64 6.83 -19.22 11.53
C GLU A 64 7.62 -18.36 10.53
N GLU A 65 8.20 -18.96 9.47
CA GLU A 65 8.88 -18.22 8.41
C GLU A 65 7.92 -17.28 7.68
N PHE A 66 6.69 -17.73 7.41
CA PHE A 66 5.67 -16.91 6.78
C PHE A 66 5.30 -15.69 7.64
N GLU A 67 5.01 -15.88 8.93
CA GLU A 67 4.69 -14.77 9.84
C GLU A 67 5.89 -13.84 10.08
N ASP A 68 7.12 -14.36 10.08
CA ASP A 68 8.34 -13.56 10.12
C ASP A 68 8.50 -12.69 8.86
N ALA A 69 8.11 -13.19 7.69
CA ALA A 69 8.08 -12.41 6.45
C ALA A 69 7.00 -11.31 6.51
N LEU A 70 5.84 -11.61 7.09
CA LEU A 70 4.76 -10.65 7.32
C LEU A 70 5.06 -9.63 8.44
N LYS A 71 6.08 -9.90 9.27
CA LYS A 71 6.39 -9.14 10.50
C LYS A 71 5.23 -9.13 11.49
N GLY A 72 4.45 -10.21 11.53
CA GLY A 72 3.29 -10.37 12.40
C GLY A 72 2.40 -11.52 11.95
N SER A 73 1.28 -11.71 12.65
CA SER A 73 0.35 -12.77 12.30
C SER A 73 -0.31 -12.53 10.94
N PHE A 74 -0.66 -13.61 10.24
CA PHE A 74 -1.43 -13.48 8.99
C PHE A 74 -2.76 -12.75 9.20
N TYR A 75 -3.39 -12.95 10.37
CA TYR A 75 -4.60 -12.23 10.76
C TYR A 75 -4.40 -10.71 10.78
N ASP A 76 -3.35 -10.25 11.45
CA ASP A 76 -3.05 -8.84 11.60
C ASP A 76 -2.68 -8.23 10.24
N PHE A 77 -1.89 -8.95 9.44
CA PHE A 77 -1.55 -8.56 8.08
C PHE A 77 -2.80 -8.33 7.22
N VAL A 78 -3.72 -9.30 7.13
CA VAL A 78 -4.97 -9.11 6.38
C VAL A 78 -5.79 -7.96 6.97
N GLY A 79 -5.76 -7.82 8.30
CA GLY A 79 -6.37 -6.72 9.04
C GLY A 79 -5.83 -5.35 8.67
N THR A 80 -4.66 -5.23 8.05
CA THR A 80 -4.10 -3.95 7.57
C THR A 80 -4.51 -3.59 6.15
N LEU A 81 -5.11 -4.51 5.39
CA LEU A 81 -5.44 -4.30 3.99
C LEU A 81 -6.79 -3.57 3.84
N PRO A 82 -6.89 -2.51 3.00
CA PRO A 82 -8.12 -1.76 2.83
C PRO A 82 -9.28 -2.57 2.21
N GLN A 83 -8.96 -3.56 1.38
CA GLN A 83 -9.96 -4.38 0.69
C GLN A 83 -10.46 -5.58 1.50
N PHE A 84 -9.90 -5.83 2.68
CA PHE A 84 -10.27 -6.95 3.53
C PHE A 84 -10.87 -6.51 4.87
N GLU A 85 -11.78 -7.33 5.37
CA GLU A 85 -12.36 -7.23 6.70
C GLU A 85 -11.97 -8.49 7.49
N THR A 86 -11.55 -8.30 8.75
CA THR A 86 -11.20 -9.39 9.67
C THR A 86 -12.13 -9.38 10.87
N LYS A 87 -12.43 -10.56 11.43
CA LYS A 87 -13.18 -10.71 12.67
C LYS A 87 -12.75 -11.95 13.45
N THR A 88 -12.93 -11.88 14.75
CA THR A 88 -12.80 -13.03 15.65
C THR A 88 -14.18 -13.34 16.21
N ASP A 89 -14.63 -14.58 16.09
CA ASP A 89 -15.93 -14.98 16.65
C ASP A 89 -15.84 -15.31 18.15
N GLU A 90 -16.99 -15.60 18.76
CA GLU A 90 -17.10 -15.92 20.20
C GLU A 90 -16.30 -17.17 20.61
N SER A 91 -15.96 -18.04 19.66
CA SER A 91 -15.14 -19.23 19.89
C SER A 91 -13.64 -18.97 19.78
N GLY A 92 -13.24 -17.73 19.45
CA GLY A 92 -11.85 -17.35 19.21
C GLY A 92 -11.38 -17.64 17.79
N LYS A 93 -12.26 -18.10 16.89
CA LYS A 93 -11.89 -18.40 15.51
C LYS A 93 -11.75 -17.11 14.71
N GLN A 94 -10.58 -16.93 14.12
CA GLN A 94 -10.26 -15.81 13.25
C GLN A 94 -10.68 -16.09 11.81
N THR A 95 -11.39 -15.14 11.22
CA THR A 95 -11.86 -15.19 9.83
C THR A 95 -11.65 -13.85 9.15
N PHE A 96 -11.53 -13.87 7.82
CA PHE A 96 -11.47 -12.67 7.00
C PHE A 96 -12.36 -12.81 5.77
N ARG A 97 -12.66 -11.70 5.10
CA ARG A 97 -13.33 -11.70 3.80
C ARG A 97 -12.88 -10.54 2.94
N LEU A 98 -12.97 -10.71 1.62
CA LEU A 98 -12.87 -9.60 0.68
C LEU A 98 -14.13 -8.74 0.80
N LEU A 99 -13.94 -7.42 0.88
CA LEU A 99 -15.05 -6.48 0.87
C LEU A 99 -15.71 -6.47 -0.51
N PRO A 100 -17.06 -6.45 -0.58
CA PRO A 100 -17.74 -6.27 -1.83
C PRO A 100 -17.33 -4.93 -2.46
N PRO A 101 -17.22 -4.85 -3.80
CA PRO A 101 -16.98 -3.57 -4.44
C PRO A 101 -18.09 -2.58 -4.04
N PRO A 102 -17.74 -1.33 -3.71
CA PRO A 102 -18.74 -0.33 -3.37
C PRO A 102 -19.73 -0.15 -4.54
N PRO A 103 -21.03 0.12 -4.24
CA PRO A 103 -22.02 0.34 -5.29
C PRO A 103 -21.57 1.45 -6.24
N PRO A 104 -21.75 1.31 -7.57
CA PRO A 104 -21.29 2.31 -8.54
C PRO A 104 -21.81 3.73 -8.26
N GLU A 105 -22.99 3.83 -7.65
CA GLU A 105 -23.64 5.09 -7.27
C GLU A 105 -22.89 5.87 -6.18
N THR A 106 -22.09 5.16 -5.38
CA THR A 106 -21.28 5.72 -4.30
C THR A 106 -19.87 6.09 -4.75
N LEU A 107 -19.47 5.62 -5.94
CA LEU A 107 -18.17 5.89 -6.53
C LEU A 107 -18.21 7.24 -7.23
N THR A 108 -17.68 8.26 -6.57
CA THR A 108 -17.48 9.59 -7.14
C THR A 108 -16.01 9.85 -7.40
N PRO A 109 -15.65 10.58 -8.47
CA PRO A 109 -14.29 11.06 -8.68
C PRO A 109 -13.76 11.79 -7.44
N THR A 110 -12.68 11.28 -6.86
CA THR A 110 -12.20 11.70 -5.53
C THR A 110 -10.71 11.99 -5.55
N THR A 111 -10.29 13.04 -4.85
CA THR A 111 -8.90 13.28 -4.46
C THR A 111 -8.74 12.91 -2.99
N TYR A 112 -7.81 12.01 -2.70
CA TYR A 112 -7.38 11.68 -1.35
C TYR A 112 -6.09 12.43 -1.05
N LYS A 113 -6.02 13.15 0.07
CA LYS A 113 -4.80 13.82 0.53
C LYS A 113 -4.42 13.32 1.90
N LEU A 114 -3.15 12.97 2.06
CA LEU A 114 -2.60 12.55 3.34
C LEU A 114 -1.31 13.33 3.62
N ARG A 115 -1.28 14.01 4.76
CA ARG A 115 -0.07 14.66 5.27
C ARG A 115 0.83 13.60 5.89
N ILE A 116 2.03 13.43 5.36
CA ILE A 116 3.09 12.60 5.94
C ILE A 116 3.93 13.47 6.86
N SER A 117 3.88 13.20 8.15
CA SER A 117 4.51 14.00 9.21
C SER A 117 5.47 13.20 10.09
N SER A 118 5.42 11.88 10.00
CA SER A 118 6.28 10.95 10.71
C SER A 118 6.61 9.74 9.84
N ARG A 119 7.69 9.01 10.15
CA ARG A 119 7.99 7.73 9.48
C ARG A 119 6.89 6.68 9.64
N GLN A 120 6.07 6.80 10.68
CA GLN A 120 4.97 5.88 10.92
C GLN A 120 3.86 6.03 9.87
N ASP A 121 3.66 7.25 9.37
CA ASP A 121 2.71 7.56 8.30
C ASP A 121 3.05 6.81 7.00
N LEU A 122 4.33 6.49 6.77
CA LEU A 122 4.79 5.77 5.57
C LEU A 122 4.31 4.31 5.53
N TRP A 123 3.98 3.72 6.68
CA TRP A 123 3.55 2.33 6.77
C TRP A 123 2.04 2.15 6.59
N ARG A 124 1.28 3.25 6.39
CA ARG A 124 -0.13 3.14 5.99
C ARG A 124 -0.24 2.44 4.65
N VAL A 125 -1.18 1.50 4.53
CA VAL A 125 -1.47 0.81 3.28
C VAL A 125 -2.34 1.70 2.40
N CYS A 126 -1.86 1.95 1.19
CA CYS A 126 -2.56 2.64 0.14
C CYS A 126 -2.94 1.63 -0.95
N LEU A 127 -4.25 1.42 -1.11
CA LEU A 127 -4.84 0.81 -2.29
C LEU A 127 -5.04 1.90 -3.33
N LYS A 128 -4.21 1.89 -4.37
CA LYS A 128 -4.29 2.77 -5.54
C LYS A 128 -5.08 2.06 -6.64
N SER A 129 -6.18 2.68 -7.08
CA SER A 129 -7.00 2.15 -8.18
C SER A 129 -6.21 2.14 -9.50
N PRO A 130 -6.60 1.31 -10.48
CA PRO A 130 -5.89 1.24 -11.76
C PRO A 130 -5.82 2.59 -12.50
N VAL A 131 -6.91 3.36 -12.45
CA VAL A 131 -7.03 4.64 -13.16
C VAL A 131 -6.58 5.85 -12.33
N ALA A 132 -6.21 5.64 -11.07
CA ALA A 132 -5.75 6.72 -10.22
C ALA A 132 -4.33 7.17 -10.59
N LYS A 133 -3.96 8.37 -10.16
CA LYS A 133 -2.59 8.88 -10.18
C LYS A 133 -2.17 9.21 -8.77
N ALA A 134 -0.90 8.99 -8.45
CA ALA A 134 -0.33 9.45 -7.18
C ALA A 134 0.56 10.67 -7.41
N ALA A 135 0.55 11.64 -6.52
CA ALA A 135 1.36 12.85 -6.64
C ALA A 135 2.00 13.24 -5.31
N ILE A 136 3.20 13.81 -5.42
CA ILE A 136 3.94 14.44 -4.33
C ILE A 136 4.26 15.87 -4.75
N PRO A 137 3.42 16.85 -4.38
CA PRO A 137 3.54 18.23 -4.84
C PRO A 137 4.86 18.89 -4.47
N GLU A 138 5.43 18.55 -3.31
CA GLU A 138 6.66 19.17 -2.79
C GLU A 138 7.90 18.94 -3.68
N ILE A 139 7.87 17.91 -4.52
CA ILE A 139 8.94 17.60 -5.50
C ILE A 139 8.41 17.57 -6.94
N GLU A 140 7.21 18.09 -7.18
CA GLU A 140 6.54 18.11 -8.50
C GLU A 140 6.48 16.73 -9.19
N PHE A 141 6.30 15.66 -8.40
CA PHE A 141 6.35 14.29 -8.88
C PHE A 141 4.96 13.66 -9.02
N GLU A 142 4.74 12.89 -10.09
CA GLU A 142 3.52 12.11 -10.33
C GLU A 142 3.84 10.68 -10.78
N VAL A 143 3.16 9.70 -10.18
CA VAL A 143 3.06 8.33 -10.66
C VAL A 143 1.75 8.18 -11.42
N GLY A 144 1.86 7.78 -12.69
CA GLY A 144 0.72 7.59 -13.58
C GLY A 144 -0.24 6.45 -13.18
N CYS A 145 -1.28 6.27 -13.98
CA CYS A 145 -2.14 5.09 -13.91
C CYS A 145 -1.37 3.82 -14.28
N ASP A 146 -1.71 2.71 -13.63
CA ASP A 146 -1.23 1.37 -13.94
C ASP A 146 -2.47 0.52 -14.19
N ASN A 147 -2.54 -0.26 -15.27
CA ASN A 147 -3.76 -1.02 -15.63
C ASN A 147 -4.14 -2.06 -14.56
N LYS A 148 -3.30 -2.27 -13.55
CA LYS A 148 -3.54 -3.09 -12.36
C LYS A 148 -3.71 -2.23 -11.11
N ARG A 149 -4.61 -2.65 -10.21
CA ARG A 149 -4.70 -2.10 -8.86
C ARG A 149 -3.42 -2.40 -8.09
N ARG A 150 -2.94 -1.47 -7.27
CA ARG A 150 -1.76 -1.64 -6.41
C ARG A 150 -2.14 -1.48 -4.95
N VAL A 151 -1.73 -2.41 -4.10
CA VAL A 151 -1.95 -2.38 -2.66
C VAL A 151 -0.60 -2.48 -1.98
N ASP A 152 -0.15 -1.38 -1.39
CA ASP A 152 1.15 -1.35 -0.74
C ASP A 152 1.24 -0.22 0.29
N SER A 153 2.26 -0.26 1.14
CA SER A 153 2.61 0.86 2.01
C SER A 153 3.01 2.10 1.19
N ILE A 154 2.77 3.29 1.73
CA ILE A 154 3.23 4.55 1.11
C ILE A 154 4.75 4.54 0.93
N TYR A 155 5.48 3.96 1.90
CA TYR A 155 6.92 3.71 1.80
C TYR A 155 7.26 2.97 0.50
N ASN A 156 6.63 1.83 0.25
CA ASN A 156 6.93 1.00 -0.91
C ASN A 156 6.51 1.66 -2.22
N HIS A 157 5.41 2.41 -2.26
CA HIS A 157 5.05 3.20 -3.46
C HIS A 157 6.17 4.19 -3.83
N VAL A 158 6.72 4.92 -2.85
CA VAL A 158 7.80 5.89 -3.06
C VAL A 158 9.13 5.19 -3.39
N ALA A 159 9.48 4.15 -2.63
CA ALA A 159 10.70 3.38 -2.84
C ALA A 159 10.72 2.67 -4.21
N ALA A 160 9.58 2.11 -4.64
CA ALA A 160 9.44 1.50 -5.97
C ALA A 160 9.59 2.55 -7.09
N ALA A 161 9.03 3.76 -6.91
CA ALA A 161 9.21 4.85 -7.86
C ALA A 161 10.69 5.26 -8.00
N ALA A 162 11.38 5.44 -6.88
CA ALA A 162 12.82 5.75 -6.86
C ALA A 162 13.65 4.64 -7.53
N TRP A 163 13.36 3.37 -7.22
CA TRP A 163 14.05 2.22 -7.79
C TRP A 163 13.81 2.10 -9.30
N ASN A 164 12.57 2.29 -9.77
CA ASN A 164 12.22 2.23 -11.19
C ASN A 164 12.96 3.30 -11.99
N LEU A 165 12.98 4.54 -11.51
CA LEU A 165 13.72 5.64 -12.14
C LEU A 165 15.23 5.38 -12.13
N GLY A 166 15.80 4.97 -10.99
CA GLY A 166 17.23 4.65 -10.90
C GLY A 166 17.65 3.48 -11.80
N SER A 167 16.79 2.46 -11.93
CA SER A 167 16.99 1.35 -12.88
C SER A 167 16.95 1.84 -14.33
N TYR A 168 16.05 2.75 -14.66
CA TYR A 168 15.98 3.36 -15.99
C TYR A 168 17.25 4.17 -16.31
N VAL A 169 17.77 4.96 -15.36
CA VAL A 169 19.05 5.70 -15.53
C VAL A 169 20.21 4.74 -15.85
N ARG A 170 20.40 3.70 -15.02
CA ARG A 170 21.46 2.70 -15.24
C ARG A 170 21.34 2.00 -16.60
N GLN A 171 20.12 1.72 -17.05
CA GLN A 171 19.89 1.15 -18.38
C GLN A 171 20.28 2.12 -19.49
N GLN A 172 19.98 3.41 -19.36
CA GLN A 172 20.36 4.44 -20.35
C GLN A 172 21.88 4.64 -20.41
N GLU A 173 22.58 4.63 -19.27
CA GLU A 173 24.04 4.80 -19.22
C GLU A 173 24.79 3.65 -19.91
N THR A 174 24.26 2.43 -19.83
CA THR A 174 24.86 1.23 -20.44
C THR A 174 24.34 0.92 -21.84
N ALA A 175 23.34 1.66 -22.32
CA ALA A 175 22.73 1.41 -23.62
C ALA A 175 23.70 1.76 -24.76
N ALA A 176 23.76 0.89 -25.77
CA ALA A 176 24.54 1.16 -26.99
C ALA A 176 24.03 2.41 -27.74
N THR A 177 22.74 2.74 -27.59
CA THR A 177 22.10 3.93 -28.13
C THR A 177 21.21 4.55 -27.06
N PRO A 178 21.73 5.45 -26.21
CA PRO A 178 20.94 6.16 -25.22
C PRO A 178 19.85 7.01 -25.89
N THR A 179 18.67 7.03 -25.29
CA THR A 179 17.54 7.85 -25.78
C THR A 179 17.46 9.21 -25.10
N LEU A 180 18.18 9.39 -23.99
CA LEU A 180 18.28 10.62 -23.22
C LEU A 180 19.72 11.11 -23.16
N GLY A 181 19.89 12.43 -23.11
CA GLY A 181 21.20 13.05 -22.88
C GLY A 181 21.60 13.05 -21.40
N GLU A 182 22.88 13.31 -21.13
CA GLU A 182 23.44 13.35 -19.76
C GLU A 182 22.66 14.31 -18.83
N ASP A 183 22.31 15.51 -19.31
CA ASP A 183 21.54 16.49 -18.55
C ASP A 183 20.15 15.97 -18.13
N GLN A 184 19.51 15.14 -18.95
CA GLN A 184 18.22 14.55 -18.63
C GLN A 184 18.36 13.43 -17.61
N LEU A 185 19.41 12.61 -17.73
CA LEU A 185 19.72 11.56 -16.76
C LEU A 185 20.07 12.15 -15.40
N ALA A 186 20.82 13.25 -15.35
CA ALA A 186 21.13 13.98 -14.12
C ALA A 186 19.86 14.43 -13.37
N LYS A 187 18.88 15.00 -14.08
CA LYS A 187 17.59 15.40 -13.50
C LYS A 187 16.76 14.22 -12.97
N ILE A 188 16.82 13.08 -13.64
CA ILE A 188 16.16 11.86 -13.14
C ILE A 188 16.85 11.39 -11.86
N SER A 189 18.18 11.40 -11.81
CA SER A 189 18.94 11.06 -10.60
C SER A 189 18.63 12.01 -9.43
N GLU A 190 18.55 13.33 -9.67
CA GLU A 190 18.11 14.31 -8.65
C GLU A 190 16.71 14.01 -8.12
N THR A 191 15.80 13.53 -8.99
CA THR A 191 14.46 13.10 -8.59
C THR A 191 14.50 11.84 -7.73
N VAL A 192 15.37 10.87 -8.05
CA VAL A 192 15.59 9.65 -7.25
C VAL A 192 16.11 10.00 -5.85
N ASP A 193 17.05 10.93 -5.76
CA ASP A 193 17.58 11.41 -4.48
C ASP A 193 16.48 12.10 -3.65
N SER A 194 15.66 12.93 -4.31
CA SER A 194 14.52 13.61 -3.68
C SER A 194 13.50 12.61 -3.15
N LEU A 195 13.13 11.59 -3.93
CA LEU A 195 12.21 10.51 -3.49
C LEU A 195 12.78 9.73 -2.31
N SER A 196 14.09 9.44 -2.32
CA SER A 196 14.75 8.73 -1.23
C SER A 196 14.73 9.54 0.06
N ALA A 197 14.98 10.86 -0.02
CA ALA A 197 14.93 11.76 1.14
C ALA A 197 13.52 11.86 1.77
N LEU A 198 12.45 11.70 0.98
CA LEU A 198 11.07 11.70 1.52
C LEU A 198 10.81 10.54 2.48
N LEU A 199 11.53 9.42 2.35
CA LEU A 199 11.40 8.23 3.20
C LEU A 199 11.94 8.47 4.62
N ASP A 200 12.80 9.48 4.81
CA ASP A 200 13.28 9.87 6.14
C ASP A 200 12.30 10.77 6.89
N VAL A 201 11.40 11.44 6.16
CA VAL A 201 10.40 12.38 6.70
C VAL A 201 11.04 13.48 7.56
N GLU A 202 12.20 13.99 7.16
CA GLU A 202 12.86 15.12 7.86
C GLU A 202 12.00 16.38 7.82
N THR A 203 11.36 16.62 6.68
CA THR A 203 10.32 17.65 6.50
C THR A 203 9.02 16.96 6.12
N PRO A 204 7.89 17.30 6.76
CA PRO A 204 6.61 16.73 6.39
C PRO A 204 6.27 17.04 4.92
N TRP A 205 5.77 16.06 4.17
CA TRP A 205 5.31 16.17 2.77
C TRP A 205 3.90 15.60 2.55
N THR A 206 3.34 15.67 1.34
CA THR A 206 1.94 15.32 1.07
C THR A 206 1.84 14.21 0.03
N TRP A 207 1.15 13.12 0.38
CA TRP A 207 0.78 12.07 -0.56
C TRP A 207 -0.63 12.32 -1.07
N ILE A 208 -0.79 12.45 -2.38
CA ILE A 208 -2.10 12.72 -3.01
C ILE A 208 -2.44 11.59 -3.97
N ILE A 209 -3.65 11.06 -3.89
CA ILE A 209 -4.22 10.16 -4.89
C ILE A 209 -5.35 10.88 -5.62
N HIS A 210 -5.19 11.10 -6.92
CA HIS A 210 -6.23 11.57 -7.82
C HIS A 210 -6.91 10.36 -8.44
N ASP A 211 -8.13 10.03 -8.02
CA ASP A 211 -8.84 8.83 -8.45
C ASP A 211 -10.16 9.14 -9.14
N PRO A 212 -10.19 9.13 -10.49
CA PRO A 212 -11.42 9.28 -11.26
C PRO A 212 -12.49 8.23 -10.95
N SER A 213 -12.11 7.04 -10.48
CA SER A 213 -13.06 5.97 -10.13
C SER A 213 -13.57 6.05 -8.70
N GLY A 214 -12.88 6.77 -7.81
CA GLY A 214 -13.17 6.79 -6.37
C GLY A 214 -12.88 5.48 -5.62
N ALA A 215 -12.29 4.46 -6.26
CA ALA A 215 -12.08 3.13 -5.69
C ALA A 215 -10.80 2.95 -4.85
N SER A 216 -9.96 3.98 -4.75
CA SER A 216 -8.75 3.99 -3.94
C SER A 216 -9.09 4.08 -2.45
N ALA A 217 -8.25 3.51 -1.60
CA ALA A 217 -8.49 3.46 -0.17
C ALA A 217 -7.19 3.46 0.64
N PHE A 218 -7.29 3.87 1.90
CA PHE A 218 -6.17 3.90 2.84
C PHE A 218 -6.54 3.12 4.09
N LYS A 219 -5.55 2.48 4.71
CA LYS A 219 -5.69 1.88 6.03
C LYS A 219 -4.42 2.10 6.87
N PRO A 220 -4.56 2.70 8.06
CA PRO A 220 -5.74 3.40 8.57
C PRO A 220 -6.15 4.60 7.69
N ALA A 221 -7.43 4.94 7.69
CA ALA A 221 -7.99 6.06 6.92
C ALA A 221 -8.02 7.39 7.71
N GLU A 222 -7.68 7.37 8.99
CA GLU A 222 -7.62 8.58 9.83
C GLU A 222 -6.58 9.56 9.28
N GLY A 223 -6.94 10.86 9.26
CA GLY A 223 -6.09 11.92 8.70
C GLY A 223 -6.06 12.00 7.17
N VAL A 224 -6.76 11.10 6.46
CA VAL A 224 -6.92 11.18 5.00
C VAL A 224 -8.08 12.10 4.66
N GLU A 225 -7.78 13.24 4.06
CA GLU A 225 -8.78 14.16 3.54
C GLU A 225 -9.35 13.63 2.21
N LYS A 226 -10.68 13.54 2.12
CA LYS A 226 -11.40 13.20 0.88
C LYS A 226 -12.03 14.44 0.29
N LEU A 227 -11.61 14.80 -0.92
CA LEU A 227 -12.07 15.98 -1.64
C LEU A 227 -12.67 15.56 -2.99
N PRO A 228 -13.62 16.32 -3.56
CA PRO A 228 -14.02 16.13 -4.95
C PRO A 228 -12.80 16.23 -5.88
N LEU A 229 -12.71 15.36 -6.89
CA LEU A 229 -11.67 15.50 -7.91
C LEU A 229 -11.88 16.83 -8.65
N ALA A 230 -10.84 17.67 -8.65
CA ALA A 230 -10.88 18.92 -9.39
C ALA A 230 -11.06 18.64 -10.90
N PRO A 231 -11.85 19.46 -11.61
CA PRO A 231 -12.10 19.30 -13.05
C PRO A 231 -10.84 19.50 -13.90
#